data_AF-A0A952N8H1-F1
#
_entry.id   AF-A0A952N8H1-F1
#
_cell.length_a   1.000
_cell.length_b   1.000
_cell.length_c   1.000
_cell.angle_alpha   90.00
_cell.angle_beta   90.00
_cell.angle_gamma   90.00
#
_symmetry.space_group_name_H-M   'P 1'
#
loop_
_entity.id
_entity.type
_entity.pdbx_description
1 polymer ?
#
loop_
_entity_poly.entity_id
_entity_poly.type
_entity_poly.pdbx_seq_one_letter_code
_entity_poly.pdbx_strand_id
1 'polypeptide(L)'
;MKDFILVLFLILSPLSYSQSFSEKIDAQIENGNFSVAQKMIDSLLISENLSDIEKYELNFRTDLMRRIKLDFRKNKEDVVSQLKPYFTSVTDEMLNNWEKQNSLEYKIIDGEKKYFNNAVPNLFRVNKSAKAIKEKLDGISQSKLDKFLAELLPRYVHAYKETKRNLIKPVKIRIKYSLTLKPNVIPDGETVRAWLPYPRNDNPRHQNINLVSTNLNSFILSNNDFAHSTIYFEQKTEKDKPTHFEYTLEYLSYASYMKLDDKIEYKISSNTELYKEFTSE
;
A
#
# COMPACT_ATOMS: atom_id res chain seq x y z
N MET A 1 8.64 -25.63 -65.42
CA MET A 1 8.50 -26.04 -64.00
C MET A 1 9.37 -25.08 -63.21
N LYS A 2 8.85 -23.94 -62.72
CA LYS A 2 8.08 -23.77 -61.47
C LYS A 2 8.73 -24.58 -60.33
N ASP A 3 9.65 -23.98 -59.56
CA ASP A 3 9.46 -23.08 -58.40
C ASP A 3 9.49 -23.87 -57.09
N PHE A 4 10.44 -23.54 -56.21
CA PHE A 4 10.27 -23.13 -54.78
C PHE A 4 11.49 -23.54 -53.95
N ILE A 5 12.37 -22.58 -53.68
CA ILE A 5 13.32 -22.63 -52.57
C ILE A 5 12.57 -22.12 -51.34
N LEU A 6 12.29 -23.02 -50.40
CA LEU A 6 11.67 -22.68 -49.12
C LEU A 6 12.75 -22.09 -48.20
N VAL A 7 12.83 -20.75 -48.13
CA VAL A 7 13.62 -20.06 -47.10
C VAL A 7 12.79 -20.04 -45.83
N LEU A 8 13.15 -20.90 -44.88
CA LEU A 8 12.57 -20.94 -43.55
C LEU A 8 13.07 -19.72 -42.75
N PHE A 9 12.31 -18.62 -42.77
CA PHE A 9 12.52 -17.51 -41.85
C PHE A 9 12.10 -17.97 -40.44
N LEU A 10 13.09 -18.23 -39.58
CA LEU A 10 12.92 -18.31 -38.13
C LEU A 10 12.51 -16.92 -37.62
N ILE A 11 11.20 -16.66 -37.59
CA ILE A 11 10.64 -15.51 -36.88
C ILE A 11 10.75 -15.83 -35.38
N LEU A 12 11.88 -15.46 -34.76
CA LEU A 12 11.91 -15.29 -33.31
C LEU A 12 10.93 -14.16 -32.99
N SER A 13 9.83 -14.53 -32.37
CA SER A 13 8.75 -13.63 -31.99
C SER A 13 9.25 -12.68 -30.89
N PRO A 14 9.05 -11.35 -31.02
CA PRO A 14 9.46 -10.38 -30.00
C PRO A 14 8.75 -10.57 -28.65
N LEU A 15 7.55 -11.18 -28.64
CA LEU A 15 6.85 -11.54 -27.40
C LEU A 15 7.63 -12.52 -26.52
N SER A 16 8.26 -13.54 -27.11
CA SER A 16 9.04 -14.53 -26.36
C SER A 16 10.32 -13.93 -25.76
N TYR A 17 10.85 -12.87 -26.37
CA TYR A 17 12.03 -12.17 -25.90
C TYR A 17 11.70 -11.21 -24.73
N SER A 18 10.61 -10.45 -24.85
CA SER A 18 10.10 -9.55 -23.79
C SER A 18 9.71 -10.32 -22.52
N GLN A 19 9.05 -11.48 -22.67
CA GLN A 19 8.74 -12.38 -21.55
C GLN A 19 10.00 -12.91 -20.85
N SER A 20 11.00 -13.35 -21.62
CA SER A 20 12.27 -13.86 -21.07
C SER A 20 13.08 -12.79 -20.32
N PHE A 21 13.00 -11.52 -20.72
CA PHE A 21 13.70 -10.46 -20.02
C PHE A 21 13.02 -10.11 -18.70
N SER A 22 11.69 -10.05 -18.67
CA SER A 22 10.93 -9.82 -17.43
C SER A 22 11.28 -10.88 -16.38
N GLU A 23 11.26 -12.16 -16.75
CA GLU A 23 11.61 -13.27 -15.84
C GLU A 23 13.01 -13.13 -15.24
N LYS A 24 13.99 -12.69 -16.04
CA LYS A 24 15.37 -12.47 -15.57
C LYS A 24 15.47 -11.29 -14.60
N ILE A 25 14.78 -10.17 -14.88
CA ILE A 25 14.72 -9.05 -13.93
C ILE A 25 14.06 -9.53 -12.63
N ASP A 26 12.90 -10.16 -12.75
CA ASP A 26 12.07 -10.56 -11.60
C ASP A 26 12.85 -11.54 -10.71
N ALA A 27 13.60 -12.48 -11.30
CA ALA A 27 14.53 -13.34 -10.57
C ALA A 27 15.64 -12.56 -9.83
N GLN A 28 16.20 -11.48 -10.41
CA GLN A 28 17.17 -10.64 -9.69
C GLN A 28 16.50 -9.89 -8.53
N ILE A 29 15.26 -9.43 -8.69
CA ILE A 29 14.49 -8.74 -7.64
C ILE A 29 14.16 -9.70 -6.49
N GLU A 30 13.65 -10.88 -6.79
CA GLU A 30 13.34 -11.91 -5.79
C GLU A 30 14.56 -12.25 -4.94
N ASN A 31 15.70 -12.51 -5.60
CA ASN A 31 16.99 -12.76 -4.95
C ASN A 31 17.59 -11.54 -4.23
N GLY A 32 16.99 -10.35 -4.38
CA GLY A 32 17.44 -9.12 -3.71
C GLY A 32 18.60 -8.40 -4.38
N ASN A 33 19.00 -8.80 -5.60
CA ASN A 33 20.07 -8.19 -6.40
C ASN A 33 19.57 -6.91 -7.10
N PHE A 34 19.06 -5.96 -6.33
CA PHE A 34 18.40 -4.76 -6.83
C PHE A 34 19.31 -3.87 -7.70
N SER A 35 20.60 -3.80 -7.39
CA SER A 35 21.57 -3.05 -8.19
C SER A 35 21.82 -3.69 -9.56
N VAL A 36 21.73 -5.02 -9.66
CA VAL A 36 21.82 -5.74 -10.94
C VAL A 36 20.54 -5.56 -11.73
N ALA A 37 19.38 -5.79 -11.09
CA ALA A 37 18.07 -5.57 -11.70
C ALA A 37 17.91 -4.14 -12.23
N GLN A 38 18.33 -3.12 -11.47
CA GLN A 38 18.25 -1.73 -11.92
C GLN A 38 19.08 -1.49 -13.19
N LYS A 39 20.32 -2.00 -13.25
CA LYS A 39 21.16 -1.86 -14.47
C LYS A 39 20.53 -2.54 -15.69
N MET A 40 19.87 -3.68 -15.49
CA MET A 40 19.16 -4.38 -16.55
C MET A 40 17.98 -3.55 -17.07
N ILE A 41 17.18 -2.99 -16.16
CA ILE A 41 16.06 -2.11 -16.47
C ILE A 41 16.55 -0.87 -17.23
N ASP A 42 17.58 -0.18 -16.71
CA ASP A 42 18.15 1.02 -17.31
C ASP A 42 18.66 0.75 -18.73
N SER A 43 19.31 -0.41 -18.95
CA SER A 43 19.77 -0.82 -20.27
C SER A 43 18.62 -0.99 -21.26
N LEU A 44 17.52 -1.61 -20.86
CA LEU A 44 16.36 -1.79 -21.75
C LEU A 44 15.71 -0.46 -22.10
N LEU A 45 15.51 0.40 -21.12
CA LEU A 45 14.88 1.70 -21.31
C LEU A 45 15.66 2.59 -22.31
N ILE A 46 16.97 2.37 -22.45
CA ILE A 46 17.84 3.09 -23.38
C ILE A 46 17.91 2.41 -24.76
N SER A 47 17.95 1.09 -24.81
CA SER A 47 18.37 0.34 -26.01
C SER A 47 17.23 -0.18 -26.90
N GLU A 48 15.99 -0.24 -26.40
CA GLU A 48 14.89 -0.89 -27.11
C GLU A 48 13.74 0.06 -27.47
N ASN A 49 13.09 -0.21 -28.60
CA ASN A 49 11.80 0.38 -28.95
C ASN A 49 10.69 -0.31 -28.14
N LEU A 50 10.62 0.03 -26.86
CA LEU A 50 9.60 -0.46 -25.94
C LEU A 50 8.26 0.25 -26.14
N SER A 51 7.16 -0.49 -26.03
CA SER A 51 5.82 0.07 -25.90
C SER A 51 5.68 0.87 -24.60
N ASP A 52 4.68 1.75 -24.53
CA ASP A 52 4.42 2.54 -23.31
C ASP A 52 4.07 1.66 -22.09
N ILE A 53 3.43 0.51 -22.33
CA ILE A 53 3.11 -0.47 -21.30
C ILE A 53 4.40 -1.12 -20.75
N GLU A 54 5.32 -1.54 -21.61
CA GLU A 54 6.60 -2.12 -21.17
C GLU A 54 7.44 -1.11 -20.38
N LYS A 55 7.48 0.16 -20.83
CA LYS A 55 8.15 1.24 -20.08
C LYS A 55 7.52 1.43 -18.71
N TYR A 56 6.19 1.42 -18.63
CA TYR A 56 5.48 1.53 -17.35
C TYR A 56 5.85 0.38 -16.41
N GLU A 57 5.82 -0.86 -16.90
CA GLU A 57 6.14 -2.07 -16.14
C GLU A 57 7.58 -2.10 -15.60
N LEU A 58 8.54 -1.64 -16.40
CA LEU A 58 9.94 -1.50 -15.98
C LEU A 58 10.10 -0.42 -14.90
N ASN A 59 9.48 0.75 -15.09
CA ASN A 59 9.51 1.82 -14.10
C ASN A 59 8.81 1.42 -12.79
N PHE A 60 7.74 0.63 -12.87
CA PHE A 60 7.06 0.07 -11.71
C PHE A 60 7.99 -0.84 -10.89
N ARG A 61 8.79 -1.69 -11.55
CA ARG A 61 9.81 -2.54 -10.89
C ARG A 61 10.89 -1.72 -10.19
N THR A 62 11.38 -0.66 -10.84
CA THR A 62 12.29 0.31 -10.19
C THR A 62 11.66 0.91 -8.93
N ASP A 63 10.40 1.33 -9.00
CA ASP A 63 9.71 1.90 -7.84
C ASP A 63 9.42 0.85 -6.75
N LEU A 64 9.13 -0.40 -7.11
CA LEU A 64 8.98 -1.52 -6.19
C LEU A 64 10.28 -1.76 -5.40
N MET A 65 11.41 -1.93 -6.08
CA MET A 65 12.71 -2.11 -5.43
C MET A 65 13.04 -0.95 -4.49
N ARG A 66 12.78 0.29 -4.93
CA ARG A 66 12.97 1.50 -4.12
C ARG A 66 12.12 1.47 -2.84
N ARG A 67 10.85 1.09 -2.94
CA ARG A 67 9.95 0.98 -1.78
C ARG A 67 10.41 -0.11 -0.81
N ILE A 68 10.82 -1.27 -1.32
CA ILE A 68 11.40 -2.34 -0.49
C ILE A 68 12.66 -1.83 0.24
N LYS A 69 13.55 -1.09 -0.43
CA LYS A 69 14.72 -0.46 0.23
C LYS A 69 14.32 0.52 1.33
N LEU A 70 13.18 1.23 1.20
CA LEU A 70 12.67 2.13 2.23
C LEU A 70 12.06 1.35 3.41
N ASP A 71 11.43 0.21 3.16
CA ASP A 71 10.86 -0.64 4.20
C ASP A 71 11.93 -1.41 4.98
N PHE A 72 13.04 -1.77 4.34
CA PHE A 72 14.16 -2.51 4.91
C PHE A 72 15.42 -1.64 5.02
N ARG A 73 15.44 -0.71 5.98
CA ARG A 73 16.58 0.21 6.18
C ARG A 73 17.49 -0.14 7.36
N LYS A 74 17.00 -0.96 8.29
CA LYS A 74 17.73 -1.22 9.55
C LYS A 74 18.86 -2.22 9.33
N ASN A 75 20.02 -1.97 9.92
CA ASN A 75 21.08 -2.98 10.02
C ASN A 75 20.98 -3.76 11.33
N LYS A 76 21.93 -4.68 11.55
CA LYS A 76 22.00 -5.48 12.77
C LYS A 76 22.19 -4.60 14.00
N GLU A 77 23.01 -3.56 13.89
CA GLU A 77 23.35 -2.64 14.97
C GLU A 77 22.10 -1.88 15.46
N ASP A 78 21.24 -1.43 14.54
CA ASP A 78 19.96 -0.78 14.82
C ASP A 78 19.01 -1.70 15.60
N VAL A 79 18.92 -2.96 15.18
CA VAL A 79 18.08 -3.98 15.82
C VAL A 79 18.59 -4.30 17.22
N VAL A 80 19.89 -4.57 17.35
CA VAL A 80 20.54 -4.83 18.63
C VAL A 80 20.34 -3.64 19.58
N SER A 81 20.54 -2.41 19.10
CA SER A 81 20.33 -1.19 19.89
C SER A 81 18.91 -1.11 20.46
N GLN A 82 17.89 -1.41 19.65
CA GLN A 82 16.49 -1.39 20.09
C GLN A 82 16.12 -2.50 21.09
N LEU A 83 16.87 -3.60 21.09
CA LEU A 83 16.64 -4.75 21.98
C LEU A 83 17.40 -4.65 23.30
N LYS A 84 18.52 -3.93 23.36
CA LYS A 84 19.34 -3.74 24.57
C LYS A 84 18.55 -3.35 25.84
N PRO A 85 17.50 -2.50 25.78
CA PRO A 85 16.71 -2.19 26.98
C PRO A 85 15.97 -3.40 27.59
N TYR A 86 15.72 -4.45 26.80
CA TYR A 86 14.92 -5.60 27.18
C TYR A 86 15.75 -6.86 27.46
N PHE A 87 16.97 -6.93 26.92
CA PHE A 87 17.82 -8.11 26.99
C PHE A 87 19.23 -7.72 27.46
N THR A 88 19.72 -8.36 28.52
CA THR A 88 21.06 -8.10 29.10
C THR A 88 22.18 -8.29 28.08
N SER A 89 22.03 -9.26 27.18
CA SER A 89 22.90 -9.47 26.03
C SER A 89 22.04 -9.91 24.85
N VAL A 90 22.30 -9.35 23.66
CA VAL A 90 21.64 -9.72 22.42
C VAL A 90 22.66 -10.47 21.58
N THR A 91 22.54 -11.79 21.51
CA THR A 91 23.49 -12.64 20.79
C THR A 91 23.03 -12.92 19.37
N ASP A 92 23.99 -13.30 18.51
CA ASP A 92 23.69 -13.68 17.13
C ASP A 92 22.78 -14.91 17.04
N GLU A 93 22.92 -15.84 17.99
CA GLU A 93 22.04 -16.99 18.09
C GLU A 93 20.59 -16.59 18.37
N MET A 94 20.35 -15.61 19.25
CA MET A 94 19.02 -15.09 19.51
C MET A 94 18.40 -14.47 18.26
N LEU A 95 19.16 -13.61 17.56
CA LEU A 95 18.70 -12.99 16.32
C LEU A 95 18.37 -14.05 15.26
N ASN A 96 19.29 -14.99 15.01
CA ASN A 96 19.12 -16.07 14.04
C ASN A 96 17.91 -16.96 14.37
N ASN A 97 17.64 -17.22 15.65
CA ASN A 97 16.46 -17.99 16.06
C ASN A 97 15.16 -17.24 15.81
N TRP A 98 15.11 -15.94 16.10
CA TRP A 98 13.93 -15.12 15.81
C TRP A 98 13.69 -14.93 14.32
N GLU A 99 14.74 -14.83 13.53
CA GLU A 99 14.71 -14.83 12.07
C GLU A 99 14.12 -16.13 11.52
N LYS A 100 14.64 -17.30 11.94
CA LYS A 100 14.12 -18.62 11.53
C LYS A 100 12.65 -18.85 11.91
N GLN A 101 12.19 -18.21 12.98
CA GLN A 101 10.80 -18.26 13.43
C GLN A 101 9.90 -17.24 12.71
N ASN A 102 10.41 -16.50 11.73
CA ASN A 102 9.72 -15.38 11.06
C ASN A 102 9.21 -14.30 12.03
N SER A 103 9.82 -14.20 13.21
CA SER A 103 9.46 -13.24 14.25
C SER A 103 10.34 -11.99 14.25
N LEU A 104 11.51 -12.06 13.62
CA LEU A 104 12.38 -10.93 13.33
C LEU A 104 12.62 -10.86 11.82
N GLU A 105 11.88 -9.98 11.16
CA GLU A 105 11.81 -9.90 9.71
C GLU A 105 13.02 -9.19 9.09
N TYR A 106 13.58 -9.80 8.04
CA TYR A 106 14.71 -9.27 7.28
C TYR A 106 14.61 -9.63 5.80
N LYS A 107 15.40 -8.94 4.97
CA LYS A 107 15.67 -9.30 3.58
C LYS A 107 17.16 -9.14 3.29
N ILE A 108 17.67 -9.94 2.35
CA ILE A 108 18.97 -9.69 1.74
C ILE A 108 18.75 -8.73 0.56
N ILE A 109 19.44 -7.60 0.57
CA ILE A 109 19.38 -6.58 -0.48
C ILE A 109 20.81 -6.25 -0.88
N ASP A 110 21.15 -6.49 -2.14
CA ASP A 110 22.48 -6.26 -2.70
C ASP A 110 23.59 -6.93 -1.86
N GLY A 111 23.32 -8.14 -1.36
CA GLY A 111 24.24 -8.91 -0.51
C GLY A 111 24.25 -8.52 0.97
N GLU A 112 23.57 -7.45 1.36
CA GLU A 112 23.50 -7.00 2.75
C GLU A 112 22.20 -7.45 3.43
N LYS A 113 22.31 -7.96 4.66
CA LYS A 113 21.14 -8.22 5.51
C LYS A 113 20.58 -6.91 6.04
N LYS A 114 19.33 -6.60 5.67
CA LYS A 114 18.56 -5.45 6.16
C LYS A 114 17.30 -5.94 6.86
N TYR A 115 16.98 -5.33 7.99
CA TYR A 115 15.78 -5.63 8.76
C TYR A 115 14.66 -4.66 8.40
N PHE A 116 13.43 -5.17 8.47
CA PHE A 116 12.25 -4.34 8.31
C PHE A 116 12.21 -3.23 9.36
N ASN A 117 11.71 -2.05 8.98
CA ASN A 117 11.64 -0.90 9.88
C ASN A 117 10.89 -1.22 11.18
N ASN A 118 9.90 -2.12 11.16
CA ASN A 118 9.15 -2.53 12.34
C ASN A 118 9.55 -3.91 12.89
N ALA A 119 10.71 -4.47 12.50
CA ALA A 119 11.14 -5.81 12.92
C ALA A 119 11.10 -6.00 14.44
N VAL A 120 11.72 -5.11 15.24
CA VAL A 120 11.74 -5.22 16.71
C VAL A 120 10.36 -5.00 17.35
N PRO A 121 9.58 -3.95 17.01
CA PRO A 121 8.20 -3.84 17.48
C PRO A 121 7.34 -5.07 17.15
N ASN A 122 7.50 -5.66 15.97
CA ASN A 122 6.77 -6.84 15.54
C ASN A 122 7.22 -8.10 16.29
N LEU A 123 8.51 -8.25 16.56
CA LEU A 123 9.04 -9.32 17.41
C LEU A 123 8.31 -9.38 18.75
N PHE A 124 8.14 -8.23 19.42
CA PHE A 124 7.40 -8.16 20.69
C PHE A 124 5.89 -8.40 20.56
N ARG A 125 5.32 -8.35 19.36
CA ARG A 125 3.90 -8.67 19.13
C ARG A 125 3.68 -10.15 18.89
N VAL A 126 4.56 -10.78 18.10
CA VAL A 126 4.35 -12.15 17.58
C VAL A 126 5.12 -13.22 18.37
N ASN A 127 6.28 -12.89 18.94
CA ASN A 127 7.07 -13.82 19.74
C ASN A 127 6.66 -13.76 21.22
N LYS A 128 6.06 -14.85 21.73
CA LYS A 128 5.53 -14.92 23.11
C LYS A 128 6.60 -14.66 24.17
N SER A 129 7.80 -15.21 24.00
CA SER A 129 8.88 -15.06 24.98
C SER A 129 9.41 -13.62 25.03
N ALA A 130 9.65 -13.01 23.87
CA ALA A 130 10.07 -11.60 23.80
C ALA A 130 8.97 -10.67 24.34
N LYS A 131 7.70 -10.93 23.99
CA LYS A 131 6.55 -10.18 24.51
C LYS A 131 6.49 -10.19 26.03
N ALA A 132 6.61 -11.37 26.65
CA ALA A 132 6.58 -11.50 28.10
C ALA A 132 7.70 -10.70 28.80
N ILE A 133 8.89 -10.65 28.21
CA ILE A 133 10.02 -9.84 28.71
C ILE A 133 9.67 -8.36 28.65
N LYS A 134 9.14 -7.88 27.52
CA LYS A 134 8.73 -6.48 27.36
C LYS A 134 7.62 -6.10 28.34
N GLU A 135 6.59 -6.93 28.48
CA GLU A 135 5.48 -6.69 29.42
C GLU A 135 5.94 -6.70 30.89
N LYS A 136 6.94 -7.51 31.24
CA LYS A 136 7.53 -7.51 32.59
C LYS A 136 8.25 -6.19 32.91
N LEU A 137 8.94 -5.60 31.94
CA LEU A 137 9.75 -4.40 32.14
C LEU A 137 8.94 -3.10 31.97
N ASP A 138 8.13 -3.01 30.93
CA ASP A 138 7.35 -1.81 30.62
C ASP A 138 5.97 -1.82 31.31
N GLY A 139 5.54 -2.97 31.82
CA GLY A 139 4.17 -3.22 32.22
C GLY A 139 3.23 -3.46 31.03
N ILE A 140 2.03 -3.94 31.34
CA ILE A 140 0.95 -4.05 30.34
C ILE A 140 0.27 -2.68 30.26
N SER A 141 0.58 -1.90 29.23
CA SER A 141 -0.10 -0.64 28.98
C SER A 141 -1.22 -0.83 27.96
N GLN A 142 -2.45 -0.47 28.36
CA GLN A 142 -3.57 -0.40 27.44
C GLN A 142 -3.43 0.87 26.60
N SER A 143 -3.44 0.74 25.27
CA SER A 143 -3.28 1.89 24.39
C SER A 143 -4.47 2.86 24.54
N LYS A 144 -4.28 4.13 24.13
CA LYS A 144 -5.39 5.10 24.09
C LYS A 144 -6.53 4.59 23.20
N LEU A 145 -6.20 3.88 22.12
CA LEU A 145 -7.17 3.26 21.23
C LEU A 145 -7.94 2.16 21.94
N ASP A 146 -7.27 1.26 22.66
CA ASP A 146 -7.93 0.18 23.39
C ASP A 146 -8.91 0.72 24.44
N LYS A 147 -8.52 1.77 25.17
CA LYS A 147 -9.41 2.44 26.13
C LYS A 147 -10.62 3.06 25.44
N PHE A 148 -10.39 3.77 24.34
CA PHE A 148 -11.46 4.38 23.54
C PHE A 148 -12.42 3.32 22.99
N LEU A 149 -11.91 2.21 22.45
CA LEU A 149 -12.72 1.12 21.91
C LEU A 149 -13.51 0.38 23.01
N ALA A 150 -12.92 0.17 24.19
CA ALA A 150 -13.60 -0.43 25.33
C ALA A 150 -14.83 0.40 25.77
N GLU A 151 -14.78 1.72 25.61
CA GLU A 151 -15.92 2.61 25.87
C GLU A 151 -16.90 2.67 24.69
N LEU A 152 -16.39 2.75 23.46
CA LEU A 152 -17.19 2.99 22.25
C LEU A 152 -18.00 1.75 21.83
N LEU A 153 -17.37 0.57 21.80
CA LEU A 153 -17.98 -0.64 21.25
C LEU A 153 -19.27 -1.05 21.99
N PRO A 154 -19.34 -1.04 23.33
CA PRO A 154 -20.58 -1.33 24.04
C PRO A 154 -21.72 -0.37 23.68
N ARG A 155 -21.42 0.91 23.45
CA ARG A 155 -22.43 1.91 23.04
C ARG A 155 -23.03 1.59 21.68
N TYR A 156 -22.21 1.12 20.74
CA TYR A 156 -22.67 0.72 19.41
C TYR A 156 -23.49 -0.57 19.46
N VAL A 157 -23.07 -1.55 20.25
CA VAL A 157 -23.84 -2.78 20.49
C VAL A 157 -25.20 -2.45 21.10
N HIS A 158 -25.25 -1.55 22.09
CA HIS A 158 -26.50 -1.13 22.72
C HIS A 158 -27.43 -0.41 21.74
N ALA A 159 -26.90 0.54 20.95
CA ALA A 159 -27.68 1.25 19.94
C ALA A 159 -28.29 0.31 18.89
N TYR A 160 -27.56 -0.73 18.47
CA TYR A 160 -28.11 -1.77 17.62
C TYR A 160 -29.22 -2.56 18.34
N LYS A 161 -29.02 -2.95 19.60
CA LYS A 161 -30.03 -3.70 20.37
C LYS A 161 -31.34 -2.95 20.50
N GLU A 162 -31.30 -1.63 20.69
CA GLU A 162 -32.48 -0.75 20.79
C GLU A 162 -33.16 -0.52 19.44
N THR A 163 -32.39 -0.16 18.40
CA THR A 163 -32.94 0.29 17.12
C THR A 163 -33.18 -0.83 16.12
N LYS A 164 -32.49 -1.96 16.27
CA LYS A 164 -32.38 -3.05 15.28
C LYS A 164 -31.90 -2.60 13.90
N ARG A 165 -31.23 -1.46 13.81
CA ARG A 165 -30.64 -0.92 12.57
C ARG A 165 -29.15 -1.16 12.53
N ASN A 166 -28.62 -1.56 11.37
CA ASN A 166 -27.19 -1.77 11.18
C ASN A 166 -26.41 -0.44 11.13
N LEU A 167 -27.03 0.62 10.63
CA LEU A 167 -26.47 1.97 10.62
C LEU A 167 -26.94 2.74 11.85
N ILE A 168 -26.00 3.15 12.69
CA ILE A 168 -26.26 3.72 14.01
C ILE A 168 -25.37 4.94 14.27
N LYS A 169 -25.83 5.78 15.22
CA LYS A 169 -25.07 6.92 15.78
C LYS A 169 -24.41 7.77 14.68
N PRO A 170 -25.17 8.40 13.76
CA PRO A 170 -24.59 9.25 12.73
C PRO A 170 -23.83 10.42 13.35
N VAL A 171 -22.70 10.75 12.74
CA VAL A 171 -21.91 11.93 13.05
C VAL A 171 -21.81 12.78 11.79
N LYS A 172 -22.07 14.09 11.92
CA LYS A 172 -21.82 15.04 10.84
C LYS A 172 -20.33 15.34 10.76
N ILE A 173 -19.73 15.03 9.62
CA ILE A 173 -18.31 15.29 9.34
C ILE A 173 -18.24 16.45 8.35
N ARG A 174 -17.40 17.44 8.67
CA ARG A 174 -16.98 18.49 7.74
C ARG A 174 -15.49 18.34 7.48
N ILE A 175 -15.12 18.17 6.21
CA ILE A 175 -13.73 18.01 5.79
C ILE A 175 -13.36 19.20 4.92
N LYS A 176 -12.27 19.86 5.27
CA LYS A 176 -11.58 20.81 4.40
C LYS A 176 -10.34 20.11 3.84
N TYR A 177 -10.32 19.87 2.54
CA TYR A 177 -9.20 19.23 1.85
C TYR A 177 -8.42 20.28 1.07
N SER A 178 -7.09 20.24 1.17
CA SER A 178 -6.20 21.14 0.45
C SER A 178 -4.99 20.42 -0.13
N LEU A 179 -4.64 20.72 -1.38
CA LEU A 179 -3.41 20.29 -2.03
C LEU A 179 -2.68 21.52 -2.55
N THR A 180 -1.38 21.63 -2.26
CA THR A 180 -0.54 22.74 -2.72
C THR A 180 0.72 22.19 -3.38
N LEU A 181 0.91 22.50 -4.66
CA LEU A 181 2.15 22.26 -5.37
C LEU A 181 3.13 23.40 -5.06
N LYS A 182 4.39 23.03 -4.79
CA LYS A 182 5.46 24.02 -4.61
C LYS A 182 5.65 24.84 -5.89
N PRO A 183 6.10 26.10 -5.80
CA PRO A 183 6.44 26.90 -6.98
C PRO A 183 7.43 26.19 -7.90
N ASN A 184 7.30 26.40 -9.20
CA ASN A 184 8.26 26.01 -10.25
C ASN A 184 8.54 24.49 -10.38
N VAL A 185 7.72 23.61 -9.77
CA VAL A 185 7.82 22.15 -9.98
C VAL A 185 7.22 21.68 -11.31
N ILE A 186 6.35 22.49 -11.89
CA ILE A 186 5.77 22.34 -13.22
C ILE A 186 6.05 23.67 -13.96
N PRO A 187 6.40 23.65 -15.26
CA PRO A 187 6.70 24.87 -16.02
C PRO A 187 5.57 25.91 -15.97
N ASP A 188 5.93 27.19 -16.12
CA ASP A 188 4.97 28.30 -16.13
C ASP A 188 3.95 28.20 -17.28
N GLY A 189 2.68 28.51 -17.01
CA GLY A 189 1.59 28.47 -17.98
C GLY A 189 1.02 27.08 -18.29
N GLU A 190 1.67 26.02 -17.83
CA GLU A 190 1.19 24.64 -17.98
C GLU A 190 -0.06 24.38 -17.14
N THR A 191 -0.90 23.45 -17.60
CA THR A 191 -2.15 23.11 -16.90
C THR A 191 -1.94 21.93 -15.97
N VAL A 192 -2.19 22.16 -14.69
CA VAL A 192 -2.28 21.10 -13.68
C VAL A 192 -3.70 20.56 -13.65
N ARG A 193 -3.81 19.25 -13.84
CA ARG A 193 -5.06 18.50 -13.73
C ARG A 193 -5.02 17.68 -12.45
N ALA A 194 -5.98 17.89 -11.55
CA ALA A 194 -5.99 17.28 -10.23
C ALA A 194 -7.25 16.46 -10.02
N TRP A 195 -7.10 15.15 -9.81
CA TRP A 195 -8.15 14.25 -9.35
C TRP A 195 -7.98 14.03 -7.85
N LEU A 196 -8.78 14.74 -7.05
CA LEU A 196 -8.70 14.67 -5.60
C LEU A 196 -9.75 13.68 -5.06
N PRO A 197 -9.47 12.94 -3.97
CA PRO A 197 -10.43 12.00 -3.41
C PRO A 197 -11.76 12.69 -3.08
N TYR A 198 -12.89 12.05 -3.38
CA TYR A 198 -14.21 12.52 -3.00
C TYR A 198 -15.04 11.33 -2.48
N PRO A 199 -15.91 11.49 -1.45
CA PRO A 199 -16.68 10.37 -0.96
C PRO A 199 -17.64 9.82 -2.02
N ARG A 200 -17.67 8.49 -2.18
CA ARG A 200 -18.72 7.84 -2.98
C ARG A 200 -20.09 8.06 -2.35
N ASN A 201 -21.10 8.27 -3.16
CA ASN A 201 -22.48 8.51 -2.69
C ASN A 201 -23.33 7.23 -2.56
N ASP A 202 -22.80 6.09 -2.99
CA ASP A 202 -23.47 4.78 -2.95
C ASP A 202 -23.07 3.95 -1.71
N ASN A 203 -22.16 4.46 -0.87
CA ASN A 203 -21.82 3.82 0.39
C ASN A 203 -22.91 4.11 1.42
N PRO A 204 -23.66 3.11 1.91
CA PRO A 204 -24.78 3.34 2.82
C PRO A 204 -24.37 3.99 4.15
N ARG A 205 -23.08 3.88 4.54
CA ARG A 205 -22.55 4.52 5.75
C ARG A 205 -22.31 6.02 5.59
N HIS A 206 -22.21 6.54 4.37
CA HIS A 206 -21.94 7.94 4.09
C HIS A 206 -23.14 8.54 3.35
N GLN A 207 -23.91 9.38 4.04
CA GLN A 207 -25.14 9.96 3.50
C GLN A 207 -25.05 11.48 3.48
N ASN A 208 -25.93 12.12 2.69
CA ASN A 208 -26.02 13.57 2.58
C ASN A 208 -24.67 14.22 2.24
N ILE A 209 -23.91 13.60 1.35
CA ILE A 209 -22.64 14.15 0.88
C ILE A 209 -22.94 15.44 0.13
N ASN A 210 -22.34 16.52 0.59
CA ASN A 210 -22.56 17.86 0.11
C ASN A 210 -21.21 18.56 -0.09
N LEU A 211 -20.95 19.04 -1.30
CA LEU A 211 -19.83 19.93 -1.56
C LEU A 211 -20.22 21.34 -1.07
N VAL A 212 -19.53 21.84 -0.06
CA VAL A 212 -19.84 23.12 0.58
C VAL A 212 -19.19 24.28 -0.17
N SER A 213 -17.92 24.13 -0.55
CA SER A 213 -17.17 25.17 -1.25
C SER A 213 -15.96 24.61 -1.98
N THR A 214 -15.47 25.36 -2.95
CA THR A 214 -14.23 25.13 -3.69
C THR A 214 -13.49 26.45 -3.83
N ASN A 215 -12.16 26.44 -3.96
CA ASN A 215 -11.41 27.66 -4.31
C ASN A 215 -11.43 27.96 -5.81
N LEU A 216 -11.92 27.02 -6.62
CA LEU A 216 -12.05 27.12 -8.07
C LEU A 216 -13.51 26.99 -8.48
N ASN A 217 -13.94 27.78 -9.48
CA ASN A 217 -15.33 27.81 -9.93
C ASN A 217 -15.74 26.59 -10.78
N SER A 218 -14.77 25.95 -11.43
CA SER A 218 -15.00 24.83 -12.34
C SER A 218 -14.46 23.53 -11.73
N PHE A 219 -15.33 22.51 -11.65
CA PHE A 219 -14.97 21.18 -11.20
C PHE A 219 -15.86 20.13 -11.86
N ILE A 220 -15.40 18.88 -11.86
CA ILE A 220 -16.19 17.73 -12.32
C ILE A 220 -16.17 16.67 -11.22
N LEU A 221 -17.34 16.19 -10.81
CA LEU A 221 -17.45 15.05 -9.93
C LEU A 221 -17.53 13.77 -10.77
N SER A 222 -16.75 12.76 -10.39
CA SER A 222 -16.87 11.42 -10.96
C SER A 222 -18.29 10.87 -10.77
N ASN A 223 -18.80 10.13 -11.75
CA ASN A 223 -19.98 9.29 -11.52
C ASN A 223 -19.62 8.05 -10.66
N ASN A 224 -20.62 7.26 -10.30
CA ASN A 224 -20.42 6.06 -9.47
C ASN A 224 -19.98 4.81 -10.26
N ASP A 225 -19.91 4.89 -11.59
CA ASP A 225 -19.59 3.72 -12.44
C ASP A 225 -18.13 3.30 -12.29
N PHE A 226 -17.27 4.23 -11.85
CA PHE A 226 -15.87 3.96 -11.53
C PHE A 226 -15.70 3.41 -10.12
N ALA A 227 -14.66 2.62 -9.86
CA ALA A 227 -14.39 2.07 -8.52
C ALA A 227 -14.11 3.15 -7.46
N HIS A 228 -13.47 4.26 -7.86
CA HIS A 228 -13.13 5.38 -6.98
C HIS A 228 -13.88 6.65 -7.37
N SER A 229 -14.28 7.45 -6.37
CA SER A 229 -14.89 8.76 -6.60
C SER A 229 -13.87 9.88 -6.38
N THR A 230 -13.89 10.87 -7.28
CA THR A 230 -12.98 12.01 -7.26
C THR A 230 -13.71 13.30 -7.60
N ILE A 231 -13.14 14.41 -7.12
CA ILE A 231 -13.42 15.76 -7.61
C ILE A 231 -12.24 16.21 -8.47
N TYR A 232 -12.54 16.59 -9.69
CA TYR A 232 -11.58 17.02 -10.69
C TYR A 232 -11.48 18.55 -10.75
N PHE A 233 -10.27 19.08 -10.79
CA PHE A 233 -9.97 20.48 -11.00
C PHE A 233 -8.89 20.68 -12.07
N GLU A 234 -8.92 21.84 -12.73
CA GLU A 234 -7.82 22.33 -13.57
C GLU A 234 -7.39 23.71 -13.11
N GLN A 235 -6.08 23.94 -13.08
CA GLN A 235 -5.50 25.26 -12.84
C GLN A 235 -4.19 25.41 -13.60
N LYS A 236 -3.95 26.59 -14.19
CA LYS A 236 -2.64 26.91 -14.77
C LYS A 236 -1.63 27.26 -13.69
N THR A 237 -0.40 26.82 -13.89
CA THR A 237 0.73 27.26 -13.08
C THR A 237 1.07 28.71 -13.37
N GLU A 238 1.60 29.39 -12.37
CA GLU A 238 2.16 30.73 -12.50
C GLU A 238 3.58 30.72 -11.94
N LYS A 239 4.50 31.35 -12.67
CA LYS A 239 5.90 31.48 -12.26
C LYS A 239 6.02 32.00 -10.82
N ASP A 240 6.87 31.35 -10.04
CA ASP A 240 7.18 31.68 -8.65
C ASP A 240 5.98 31.65 -7.68
N LYS A 241 4.82 31.13 -8.11
CA LYS A 241 3.64 30.95 -7.26
C LYS A 241 3.30 29.48 -7.04
N PRO A 242 2.80 29.12 -5.85
CA PRO A 242 2.26 27.78 -5.62
C PRO A 242 0.93 27.61 -6.37
N THR A 243 0.67 26.40 -6.86
CA THR A 243 -0.66 26.02 -7.38
C THR A 243 -1.46 25.36 -6.28
N HIS A 244 -2.64 25.87 -5.97
CA HIS A 244 -3.42 25.48 -4.78
C HIS A 244 -4.81 25.02 -5.17
N PHE A 245 -5.19 23.83 -4.71
CA PHE A 245 -6.53 23.27 -4.84
C PHE A 245 -7.13 23.08 -3.44
N GLU A 246 -8.37 23.49 -3.27
CA GLU A 246 -9.06 23.39 -2.00
C GLU A 246 -10.56 23.18 -2.23
N TYR A 247 -11.13 22.30 -1.42
CA TYR A 247 -12.57 22.18 -1.33
C TYR A 247 -13.00 21.77 0.09
N THR A 248 -14.22 22.15 0.46
CA THR A 248 -14.85 21.75 1.71
C THR A 248 -16.07 20.93 1.41
N LEU A 249 -16.23 19.81 2.10
CA LEU A 249 -17.39 18.93 1.98
C LEU A 249 -17.97 18.61 3.36
N GLU A 250 -19.24 18.26 3.38
CA GLU A 250 -19.94 17.76 4.57
C GLU A 250 -20.67 16.47 4.23
N TYR A 251 -20.76 15.55 5.19
CA TYR A 251 -21.57 14.34 5.07
C TYR A 251 -21.90 13.77 6.45
N LEU A 252 -22.89 12.88 6.50
CA LEU A 252 -23.18 12.07 7.67
C LEU A 252 -22.43 10.74 7.56
N SER A 253 -21.60 10.42 8.55
CA SER A 253 -20.97 9.11 8.67
C SER A 253 -21.66 8.30 9.77
N TYR A 254 -22.12 7.11 9.41
CA TYR A 254 -22.74 6.16 10.33
C TYR A 254 -21.71 5.14 10.80
N ALA A 255 -21.76 4.83 12.09
CA ALA A 255 -21.19 3.58 12.58
C ALA A 255 -22.02 2.40 12.03
N SER A 256 -21.33 1.32 11.67
CA SER A 256 -21.98 0.10 11.20
C SER A 256 -21.82 -0.98 12.24
N TYR A 257 -22.94 -1.60 12.62
CA TYR A 257 -22.97 -2.84 13.36
C TYR A 257 -23.46 -3.94 12.42
N MET A 258 -22.63 -4.98 12.24
CA MET A 258 -23.00 -6.19 11.54
C MET A 258 -23.06 -7.33 12.53
N LYS A 259 -24.25 -7.92 12.71
CA LYS A 259 -24.39 -9.15 13.47
C LYS A 259 -23.77 -10.27 12.65
N LEU A 260 -22.67 -10.83 13.12
CA LEU A 260 -22.14 -12.08 12.59
C LEU A 260 -23.06 -13.22 13.05
N ASP A 261 -23.41 -14.10 12.12
CA ASP A 261 -24.11 -15.34 12.44
C ASP A 261 -23.07 -16.43 12.72
N ASP A 262 -22.97 -16.81 13.98
CA ASP A 262 -22.03 -17.81 14.49
C ASP A 262 -22.40 -19.24 14.11
N LYS A 263 -23.55 -19.44 13.45
CA LYS A 263 -23.99 -20.74 12.91
C LYS A 263 -23.58 -20.95 11.46
N ILE A 264 -23.11 -19.91 10.77
CA ILE A 264 -22.67 -20.04 9.38
C ILE A 264 -21.26 -20.61 9.37
N GLU A 265 -21.13 -21.89 9.04
CA GLU A 265 -19.85 -22.48 8.66
C GLU A 265 -19.50 -22.09 7.22
N TYR A 266 -18.52 -21.21 7.06
CA TYR A 266 -17.97 -20.88 5.75
C TYR A 266 -17.05 -22.02 5.27
N LYS A 267 -17.52 -22.82 4.31
CA LYS A 267 -16.70 -23.83 3.63
C LYS A 267 -15.96 -23.19 2.47
N ILE A 268 -14.66 -22.95 2.63
CA ILE A 268 -13.79 -22.50 1.54
C ILE A 268 -13.20 -23.75 0.87
N SER A 269 -13.46 -23.92 -0.42
CA SER A 269 -12.92 -25.07 -1.17
C SER A 269 -11.47 -24.80 -1.54
N SER A 270 -10.57 -25.62 -0.98
CA SER A 270 -9.13 -25.55 -1.22
C SER A 270 -8.72 -25.87 -2.67
N ASN A 271 -9.65 -26.39 -3.46
CA ASN A 271 -9.41 -26.80 -4.84
C ASN A 271 -9.69 -25.69 -5.86
N THR A 272 -10.26 -24.58 -5.44
CA THR A 272 -10.52 -23.44 -6.34
C THR A 272 -9.20 -22.80 -6.77
N GLU A 273 -9.18 -22.30 -7.99
CA GLU A 273 -8.03 -21.57 -8.53
C GLU A 273 -7.71 -20.35 -7.66
N LEU A 274 -8.74 -19.59 -7.25
CA LEU A 274 -8.62 -18.47 -6.34
C LEU A 274 -7.97 -18.87 -4.99
N TYR A 275 -8.39 -19.99 -4.39
CA TYR A 275 -7.76 -20.43 -3.14
C TYR A 275 -6.28 -20.76 -3.36
N LYS A 276 -5.97 -21.54 -4.40
CA LYS A 276 -4.58 -21.92 -4.70
C LYS A 276 -3.69 -20.71 -4.98
N GLU A 277 -4.18 -19.75 -5.75
CA GLU A 277 -3.47 -18.52 -6.10
C GLU A 277 -3.19 -17.65 -4.88
N PHE A 278 -4.20 -17.42 -4.02
CA PHE A 278 -4.08 -16.49 -2.89
C PHE A 278 -3.64 -17.14 -1.58
N THR A 279 -3.42 -18.46 -1.53
CA THR A 279 -2.90 -19.17 -0.35
C THR A 279 -1.69 -20.05 -0.62
N SER A 280 -1.08 -20.01 -1.81
CA SER A 280 0.22 -20.64 -2.03
C SER A 280 1.29 -19.82 -1.31
N GLU A 281 2.00 -20.44 -0.36
CA GLU A 281 3.24 -19.92 0.23
C GLU A 281 4.47 -20.36 -0.57
#